data_AF-E3RX90-F1
#
_entry.id   AF-E3RX90-F1
#
_cell.length_a   1.000
_cell.length_b   1.000
_cell.length_c   1.000
_cell.angle_alpha   90.00
_cell.angle_beta   90.00
_cell.angle_gamma   90.00
#
_symmetry.space_group_name_H-M   'P 1'
#
loop_
_entity.id
_entity.type
_entity.pdbx_description
1 polymer ?
#
loop_
_entity_poly.entity_id
_entity_poly.type
_entity_poly.pdbx_seq_one_letter_code
_entity_poly.pdbx_strand_id
1 'polypeptide(L)'
;MSPHKISVLPSRDALNQYGISKNGFLPAEPPLRQLSHDYYRPWERIVEQLPILIERQQIREWVDELPVLETSYLSSEAEWQRAHSLLAVIAQGYIWTGPEPSQRLPPAISVPFLQTAERLEVHPVATYAALNLWNWTPLSDDADLTQPENMIALHTATGSDDESWFFIISNAMEARAGPLIETMLGAMEAVELNDAQTVVHALHYFESGMKSIGQLLERMDERCDPQVFYHEIRPFLSGSMNMSAAGLPNGVFYDEGDGKGSWRMYRGGSNGQSSLLQFFDAVLSVDHSRSGGFHAEMRGYMPGPHARFLDDVQAIANIRNYVECHPENKDLLSAFNEAIAALSAFRDKHIALVTRYIIIPSRMGKPTTAIKRRDIASASTKMAAEKPKTQELVGTGGTKLIPFLRTSRDETSETKVVH
;
A
#
# COMPACT_ATOMS: atom_id res chain seq x y z
N MET A 1 22.36 -18.08 4.40
CA MET A 1 21.46 -17.54 5.44
C MET A 1 21.27 -16.07 5.13
N SER A 2 20.03 -15.58 5.03
CA SER A 2 19.78 -14.16 4.78
C SER A 2 20.38 -13.32 5.92
N PRO A 3 21.09 -12.21 5.65
CA PRO A 3 21.62 -11.31 6.68
C PRO A 3 20.51 -10.64 7.51
N HIS A 4 19.24 -10.76 7.11
CA HIS A 4 18.07 -10.17 7.75
C HIS A 4 17.13 -11.19 8.42
N LYS A 5 17.61 -12.40 8.71
CA LYS A 5 16.80 -13.41 9.39
C LYS A 5 16.50 -12.97 10.83
N ILE A 6 15.23 -12.70 11.12
CA ILE A 6 14.75 -12.47 12.48
C ILE A 6 14.68 -13.84 13.17
N SER A 7 15.29 -13.95 14.35
CA SER A 7 15.47 -15.24 15.05
C SER A 7 14.37 -15.55 16.06
N VAL A 8 13.46 -14.60 16.30
CA VAL A 8 12.39 -14.70 17.29
C VAL A 8 11.07 -14.86 16.55
N LEU A 9 10.21 -15.75 17.04
CA LEU A 9 8.84 -15.88 16.53
C LEU A 9 8.06 -14.57 16.76
N PRO A 10 7.10 -14.23 15.89
CA PRO A 10 6.31 -13.03 16.04
C PRO A 10 5.51 -13.13 17.34
N SER A 11 5.72 -12.12 18.19
CA SER A 11 5.12 -11.95 19.52
C SER A 11 5.05 -10.45 19.80
N ARG A 12 4.33 -10.06 20.86
CA ARG A 12 4.22 -8.64 21.24
C ARG A 12 5.59 -7.99 21.47
N ASP A 13 6.52 -8.72 22.08
CA ASP A 13 7.87 -8.24 22.37
C ASP A 13 8.78 -8.15 21.12
N ALA A 14 8.42 -8.85 20.04
CA ALA A 14 9.22 -8.91 18.82
C ALA A 14 8.81 -7.86 17.76
N LEU A 15 7.69 -7.15 17.92
CA LEU A 15 7.15 -6.21 16.92
C LEU A 15 8.17 -5.19 16.40
N ASN A 16 8.97 -4.61 17.29
CA ASN A 16 10.01 -3.64 16.92
C ASN A 16 11.09 -4.23 15.99
N GLN A 17 11.37 -5.54 16.07
CA GLN A 17 12.34 -6.22 15.18
C GLN A 17 11.83 -6.31 13.74
N TYR A 18 10.50 -6.25 13.57
CA TYR A 18 9.84 -6.19 12.28
C TYR A 18 9.54 -4.74 11.85
N GLY A 19 9.96 -3.72 12.60
CA GLY A 19 9.63 -2.33 12.29
C GLY A 19 8.13 -2.03 12.41
N ILE A 20 7.44 -2.71 13.32
CA ILE A 20 6.03 -2.47 13.67
C ILE A 20 6.01 -1.70 14.98
N SER A 21 5.26 -0.59 15.01
CA SER A 21 5.18 0.31 16.16
C SER A 21 3.81 0.27 16.83
N LYS A 22 3.63 1.08 17.88
CA LYS A 22 2.29 1.34 18.47
C LYS A 22 1.27 1.87 17.46
N ASN A 23 1.73 2.44 16.34
CA ASN A 23 0.91 2.94 15.23
C ASN A 23 0.71 1.88 14.13
N GLY A 24 0.92 0.59 14.44
CA GLY A 24 0.86 -0.50 13.49
C GLY A 24 2.05 -0.49 12.53
N PHE A 25 1.79 -0.60 11.22
CA PHE A 25 2.84 -0.59 10.20
C PHE A 25 3.35 0.81 9.85
N LEU A 26 2.79 1.87 10.45
CA LEU A 26 3.40 3.19 10.39
C LEU A 26 4.66 3.25 11.27
N PRO A 27 5.65 4.08 10.91
CA PRO A 27 6.76 4.39 11.79
C PRO A 27 6.31 4.90 13.16
N ALA A 28 7.12 4.65 14.19
CA ALA A 28 6.84 5.10 15.55
C ALA A 28 6.87 6.63 15.67
N GLU A 29 7.82 7.26 14.97
CA GLU A 29 7.99 8.70 14.85
C GLU A 29 7.50 9.18 13.48
N PRO A 30 7.02 10.44 13.35
CA PRO A 30 6.64 10.99 12.05
C PRO A 30 7.76 10.88 11.00
N PRO A 31 7.45 10.52 9.74
CA PRO A 31 8.41 10.54 8.65
C PRO A 31 9.10 11.91 8.52
N LEU A 32 10.37 11.89 8.10
CA LEU A 32 11.16 13.11 7.98
C LEU A 32 10.54 14.07 6.96
N ARG A 33 10.39 15.33 7.37
CA ARG A 33 9.93 16.42 6.47
C ARG A 33 10.95 16.76 5.39
N GLN A 34 12.24 16.66 5.73
CA GLN A 34 13.34 16.74 4.77
C GLN A 34 14.49 15.81 5.16
N LEU A 35 15.29 15.43 4.17
CA LEU A 35 16.62 14.84 4.40
C LEU A 35 17.54 15.84 5.12
N SER A 36 18.32 15.34 6.08
CA SER A 36 19.13 16.21 6.96
C SER A 36 20.35 16.80 6.24
N HIS A 37 20.90 16.06 5.28
CA HIS A 37 22.13 16.43 4.58
C HIS A 37 21.83 17.20 3.28
N ASP A 38 22.35 18.42 3.14
CA ASP A 38 22.10 19.32 1.99
C ASP A 38 22.51 18.73 0.63
N TYR A 39 23.37 17.71 0.62
CA TYR A 39 23.71 16.93 -0.58
C TYR A 39 22.47 16.40 -1.32
N TYR A 40 21.38 16.08 -0.60
CA TYR A 40 20.14 15.59 -1.17
C TYR A 40 19.10 16.68 -1.49
N ARG A 41 19.44 17.96 -1.31
CA ARG A 41 18.57 19.09 -1.65
C ARG A 41 18.04 19.05 -3.09
N PRO A 42 18.77 18.55 -4.12
CA PRO A 42 18.22 18.43 -5.46
C PRO A 42 16.94 17.58 -5.55
N TRP A 43 16.85 16.46 -4.81
CA TRP A 43 15.64 15.63 -4.79
C TRP A 43 14.49 16.34 -4.08
N GLU A 44 14.76 16.92 -2.91
CA GLU A 44 13.77 17.69 -2.14
C GLU A 44 13.16 18.82 -2.98
N ARG A 45 14.00 19.58 -3.70
CA ARG A 45 13.56 20.71 -4.53
C ARG A 45 12.62 20.29 -5.66
N ILE A 46 12.84 19.13 -6.28
CA ILE A 46 11.91 18.61 -7.30
C ILE A 46 10.57 18.28 -6.67
N VAL A 47 10.57 17.60 -5.51
CA VAL A 47 9.32 17.19 -4.85
C VAL A 47 8.55 18.38 -4.28
N GLU A 48 9.23 19.39 -3.71
CA GLU A 48 8.63 20.66 -3.28
C GLU A 48 7.91 21.40 -4.43
N GLN A 49 8.33 21.18 -5.68
CA GLN A 49 7.75 21.82 -6.87
C GLN A 49 6.95 20.83 -7.74
N LEU A 50 6.78 19.58 -7.29
CA LEU A 50 6.29 18.48 -8.12
C LEU A 50 4.94 18.80 -8.79
N PRO A 51 3.92 19.32 -8.10
CA PRO A 51 2.64 19.68 -8.74
C PRO A 51 2.82 20.69 -9.88
N ILE A 52 3.64 21.72 -9.67
CA ILE A 52 3.90 22.78 -10.64
C ILE A 52 4.69 22.23 -11.83
N LEU A 53 5.72 21.42 -11.57
CA LEU A 53 6.53 20.80 -12.62
C LEU A 53 5.71 19.84 -13.47
N ILE A 54 4.79 19.10 -12.87
CA ILE A 54 3.85 18.24 -13.56
C ILE A 54 2.92 19.09 -14.42
N GLU A 55 2.21 20.06 -13.83
CA GLU A 55 1.27 20.95 -14.53
C GLU A 55 1.92 21.60 -15.77
N ARG A 56 3.14 22.11 -15.62
CA ARG A 56 3.91 22.77 -16.68
C ARG A 56 4.66 21.83 -17.62
N GLN A 57 4.62 20.51 -17.37
CA GLN A 57 5.36 19.48 -18.11
C GLN A 57 6.90 19.65 -18.08
N GLN A 58 7.44 20.20 -17.00
CA GLN A 58 8.86 20.52 -16.83
C GLN A 58 9.65 19.50 -16.00
N ILE A 59 8.98 18.49 -15.41
CA ILE A 59 9.66 17.52 -14.54
C ILE A 59 10.80 16.78 -15.24
N ARG A 60 10.66 16.44 -16.54
CA ARG A 60 11.72 15.75 -17.27
C ARG A 60 12.96 16.61 -17.41
N GLU A 61 12.79 17.88 -17.77
CA GLU A 61 13.88 18.85 -17.88
C GLU A 61 14.66 18.95 -16.56
N TRP A 62 13.96 19.06 -15.44
CA TRP A 62 14.59 19.17 -14.11
C TRP A 62 15.31 17.88 -13.69
N VAL A 63 14.73 16.72 -14.01
CA VAL A 63 15.35 15.42 -13.70
C VAL A 63 16.56 15.15 -14.59
N ASP A 64 16.50 15.52 -15.86
CA ASP A 64 17.61 15.31 -16.82
C ASP A 64 18.84 16.18 -16.47
N GLU A 65 18.64 17.28 -15.74
CA GLU A 65 19.72 18.12 -15.20
C GLU A 65 20.29 17.63 -13.86
N LEU A 66 19.69 16.60 -13.22
CA LEU A 66 20.18 16.10 -11.95
C LEU A 66 21.52 15.38 -12.10
N PRO A 67 22.48 15.62 -11.17
CA PRO A 67 23.61 14.72 -11.02
C PRO A 67 23.15 13.38 -10.45
N VAL A 68 23.91 12.31 -10.71
CA VAL A 68 23.76 11.04 -9.99
C VAL A 68 24.28 11.25 -8.56
N LEU A 69 23.37 11.29 -7.59
CA LEU A 69 23.72 11.42 -6.17
C LEU A 69 23.95 10.05 -5.54
N GLU A 70 25.00 9.94 -4.73
CA GLU A 70 25.29 8.73 -3.95
C GLU A 70 24.39 8.62 -2.72
N THR A 71 24.10 7.40 -2.28
CA THR A 71 23.32 7.13 -1.06
C THR A 71 24.18 7.04 0.21
N SER A 72 25.50 7.31 0.10
CA SER A 72 26.49 7.18 1.17
C SER A 72 26.29 8.14 2.36
N TYR A 73 25.52 9.22 2.20
CA TYR A 73 25.20 10.18 3.26
C TYR A 73 23.87 9.90 3.98
N LEU A 74 23.12 8.86 3.57
CA LEU A 74 21.91 8.42 4.27
C LEU A 74 22.31 7.57 5.49
N SER A 75 22.03 8.07 6.69
CA SER A 75 22.56 7.51 7.94
C SER A 75 21.52 6.75 8.76
N SER A 76 20.26 7.20 8.74
CA SER A 76 19.17 6.61 9.52
C SER A 76 18.13 5.91 8.64
N GLU A 77 17.39 4.96 9.21
CA GLU A 77 16.30 4.29 8.49
C GLU A 77 15.26 5.30 7.98
N ALA A 78 14.93 6.34 8.76
CA ALA A 78 14.01 7.39 8.35
C ALA A 78 14.53 8.20 7.15
N GLU A 79 15.85 8.41 7.02
CA GLU A 79 16.46 9.02 5.83
C GLU A 79 16.37 8.11 4.60
N TRP A 80 16.61 6.80 4.77
CA TRP A 80 16.45 5.83 3.70
C TRP A 80 15.00 5.77 3.20
N GLN A 81 14.02 5.72 4.11
CA GLN A 81 12.60 5.75 3.80
C GLN A 81 12.21 7.04 3.06
N ARG A 82 12.64 8.21 3.56
CA ARG A 82 12.37 9.51 2.93
C ARG A 82 12.98 9.60 1.52
N ALA A 83 14.24 9.19 1.36
CA ALA A 83 14.91 9.17 0.06
C ALA A 83 14.18 8.26 -0.93
N HIS A 84 13.76 7.07 -0.50
CA HIS A 84 12.99 6.15 -1.33
C HIS A 84 11.65 6.77 -1.78
N SER A 85 10.89 7.37 -0.85
CA SER A 85 9.62 8.04 -1.18
C SER A 85 9.80 9.18 -2.18
N LEU A 86 10.82 10.04 -1.99
CA LEU A 86 11.16 11.11 -2.93
C LEU A 86 11.43 10.55 -4.33
N LEU A 87 12.33 9.56 -4.43
CA LEU A 87 12.73 8.96 -5.70
C LEU A 87 11.56 8.27 -6.38
N ALA A 88 10.66 7.63 -5.62
CA ALA A 88 9.47 6.99 -6.15
C ALA A 88 8.52 7.98 -6.83
N VAL A 89 8.23 9.13 -6.20
CA VAL A 89 7.32 10.12 -6.79
C VAL A 89 7.97 10.90 -7.94
N ILE A 90 9.28 11.17 -7.87
CA ILE A 90 10.03 11.74 -9.00
C ILE A 90 10.01 10.79 -10.20
N ALA A 91 10.25 9.49 -9.97
CA ALA A 91 10.19 8.47 -11.01
C ALA A 91 8.80 8.40 -11.66
N GLN A 92 7.72 8.41 -10.86
CA GLN A 92 6.35 8.43 -11.40
C GLN A 92 6.07 9.68 -12.22
N GLY A 93 6.48 10.85 -11.74
CA GLY A 93 6.38 12.09 -12.49
C GLY A 93 7.12 12.01 -13.83
N TYR A 94 8.37 11.54 -13.83
CA TYR A 94 9.19 11.41 -15.04
C TYR A 94 8.59 10.45 -16.06
N ILE A 95 8.17 9.26 -15.60
CA ILE A 95 7.58 8.22 -16.45
C ILE A 95 6.28 8.73 -17.05
N TRP A 96 5.33 9.21 -16.25
CA TRP A 96 3.94 9.32 -16.67
C TRP A 96 3.49 10.71 -17.16
N THR A 97 4.21 11.79 -16.88
CA THR A 97 3.65 13.16 -17.06
C THR A 97 4.10 13.93 -18.29
N GLY A 98 4.96 13.35 -19.13
CA GLY A 98 5.25 13.91 -20.45
C GLY A 98 4.15 13.63 -21.48
N PRO A 99 4.34 14.06 -22.74
CA PRO A 99 3.37 13.81 -23.82
C PRO A 99 3.04 12.33 -24.00
N GLU A 100 4.08 11.50 -23.92
CA GLU A 100 4.02 10.04 -23.93
C GLU A 100 4.81 9.49 -22.74
N PRO A 101 4.44 8.31 -22.19
CA PRO A 101 5.19 7.72 -21.08
C PRO A 101 6.66 7.47 -21.43
N SER A 102 7.58 7.79 -20.51
CA SER A 102 8.99 7.50 -20.71
C SER A 102 9.25 6.03 -20.44
N GLN A 103 9.87 5.36 -21.41
CA GLN A 103 10.31 3.98 -21.28
C GLN A 103 11.68 3.83 -20.59
N ARG A 104 12.36 4.94 -20.29
CA ARG A 104 13.70 4.94 -19.69
C ARG A 104 13.73 5.91 -18.51
N LEU A 105 14.14 5.44 -17.34
CA LEU A 105 14.47 6.29 -16.20
C LEU A 105 15.97 6.61 -16.25
N PRO A 106 16.39 7.88 -16.11
CA PRO A 106 17.79 8.26 -16.18
C PRO A 106 18.58 7.77 -14.95
N PRO A 107 19.91 7.64 -15.05
CA PRO A 107 20.76 7.18 -13.94
C PRO A 107 20.63 8.00 -12.66
N ALA A 108 20.36 9.31 -12.78
CA ALA A 108 20.18 10.20 -11.64
C ALA A 108 19.00 9.82 -10.73
N ILE A 109 18.05 9.03 -11.25
CA ILE A 109 16.94 8.48 -10.48
C ILE A 109 17.12 6.97 -10.29
N SER A 110 17.40 6.23 -11.36
CA SER A 110 17.47 4.76 -11.35
C SER A 110 18.49 4.23 -10.33
N VAL A 111 19.71 4.77 -10.31
CA VAL A 111 20.80 4.28 -9.44
C VAL A 111 20.45 4.42 -7.95
N PRO A 112 20.16 5.64 -7.43
CA PRO A 112 19.82 5.78 -6.01
C PRO A 112 18.49 5.10 -5.67
N PHE A 113 17.54 5.02 -6.61
CA PHE A 113 16.26 4.37 -6.34
C PHE A 113 16.41 2.85 -6.18
N LEU A 114 17.26 2.23 -7.02
CA LEU A 114 17.62 0.82 -6.86
C LEU A 114 18.36 0.55 -5.56
N GLN A 115 19.28 1.42 -5.15
CA GLN A 115 20.01 1.28 -3.88
C GLN A 115 19.10 1.41 -2.65
N THR A 116 18.20 2.41 -2.64
CA THR A 116 17.24 2.57 -1.54
C THR A 116 16.24 1.41 -1.48
N ALA A 117 15.78 0.93 -2.64
CA ALA A 117 14.93 -0.26 -2.76
C ALA A 117 15.60 -1.52 -2.22
N GLU A 118 16.87 -1.76 -2.57
CA GLU A 118 17.66 -2.87 -2.02
C GLU A 118 17.82 -2.76 -0.50
N ARG A 119 18.16 -1.56 0.00
CA ARG A 119 18.36 -1.32 1.44
C ARG A 119 17.11 -1.52 2.29
N LEU A 120 15.93 -1.19 1.74
CA LEU A 120 14.63 -1.32 2.38
C LEU A 120 13.92 -2.64 2.03
N GLU A 121 14.54 -3.47 1.18
CA GLU A 121 14.02 -4.76 0.71
C GLU A 121 12.62 -4.63 0.08
N VAL A 122 12.40 -3.58 -0.73
CA VAL A 122 11.12 -3.27 -1.40
C VAL A 122 11.35 -2.95 -2.87
N HIS A 123 10.36 -3.18 -3.75
CA HIS A 123 10.52 -2.84 -5.16
C HIS A 123 10.66 -1.31 -5.43
N PRO A 124 11.51 -0.90 -6.39
CA PRO A 124 11.71 0.49 -6.80
C PRO A 124 10.55 0.97 -7.69
N VAL A 125 9.38 1.12 -7.10
CA VAL A 125 8.18 1.72 -7.70
C VAL A 125 7.43 2.49 -6.61
N ALA A 126 6.46 3.32 -6.96
CA ALA A 126 5.60 3.99 -5.97
C ALA A 126 4.66 3.00 -5.27
N THR A 127 5.23 2.26 -4.31
CA THR A 127 4.54 1.27 -3.46
C THR A 127 3.63 1.95 -2.44
N TYR A 128 2.76 1.16 -1.81
CA TYR A 128 1.97 1.61 -0.67
C TYR A 128 2.85 2.16 0.46
N ALA A 129 4.03 1.57 0.72
CA ALA A 129 4.97 2.07 1.71
C ALA A 129 5.48 3.48 1.35
N ALA A 130 5.93 3.67 0.11
CA ALA A 130 6.46 4.95 -0.36
C ALA A 130 5.39 6.06 -0.35
N LEU A 131 4.16 5.74 -0.76
CA LEU A 131 3.06 6.70 -0.94
C LEU A 131 2.23 6.94 0.31
N ASN A 132 2.19 5.99 1.26
CA ASN A 132 1.39 6.08 2.48
C ASN A 132 2.27 6.00 3.73
N LEU A 133 2.89 4.84 4.02
CA LEU A 133 3.55 4.60 5.31
C LEU A 133 4.62 5.66 5.65
N TRP A 134 5.33 6.15 4.63
CA TRP A 134 6.40 7.14 4.76
C TRP A 134 6.03 8.54 4.25
N ASN A 135 4.73 8.81 4.05
CA ASN A 135 4.23 10.06 3.46
C ASN A 135 3.10 10.71 4.29
N TRP A 136 3.40 11.05 5.54
CA TRP A 136 2.47 11.79 6.40
C TRP A 136 3.24 12.64 7.40
N THR A 137 2.60 13.70 7.89
CA THR A 137 3.05 14.46 9.06
C THR A 137 1.85 14.85 9.90
N PRO A 138 1.97 14.83 11.24
CA PRO A 138 0.94 15.36 12.10
C PRO A 138 0.88 16.90 12.00
N LEU A 139 -0.30 17.45 12.28
CA LEU A 139 -0.56 18.90 12.33
C LEU A 139 -0.22 19.53 13.70
N SER A 140 -0.09 18.72 14.76
CA SER A 140 0.40 19.12 16.09
C SER A 140 1.24 18.01 16.71
N ASP A 141 2.07 18.33 17.70
CA ASP A 141 2.98 17.37 18.35
C ASP A 141 2.23 16.26 19.12
N ASP A 142 0.99 16.53 19.54
CA ASP A 142 0.10 15.65 20.30
C ASP A 142 -1.05 15.06 19.46
N ALA A 143 -0.95 15.16 18.13
CA ALA A 143 -1.97 14.70 17.20
C ALA A 143 -2.33 13.21 17.39
N ASP A 144 -3.62 12.93 17.55
CA ASP A 144 -4.15 11.57 17.45
C ASP A 144 -4.14 11.12 15.98
N LEU A 145 -3.19 10.25 15.63
CA LEU A 145 -3.01 9.70 14.28
C LEU A 145 -4.18 8.82 13.83
N THR A 146 -5.05 8.41 14.75
CA THR A 146 -6.24 7.66 14.40
C THR A 146 -7.37 8.55 13.88
N GLN A 147 -7.17 9.88 13.87
CA GLN A 147 -8.05 10.87 13.28
C GLN A 147 -7.39 11.47 12.03
N PRO A 148 -7.93 11.22 10.82
CA PRO A 148 -7.32 11.66 9.58
C PRO A 148 -7.19 13.19 9.47
N GLU A 149 -8.11 13.97 10.04
CA GLU A 149 -8.03 15.43 10.07
C GLU A 149 -6.80 16.00 10.80
N ASN A 150 -6.10 15.20 11.60
CA ASN A 150 -4.89 15.60 12.33
C ASN A 150 -3.60 15.40 11.53
N MET A 151 -3.67 14.90 10.29
CA MET A 151 -2.52 14.60 9.45
C MET A 151 -2.66 15.21 8.06
N ILE A 152 -1.52 15.40 7.39
CA ILE A 152 -1.43 15.78 5.98
C ILE A 152 -0.30 15.00 5.30
N ALA A 153 -0.44 14.71 4.00
CA ALA A 153 0.63 14.09 3.23
C ALA A 153 1.84 15.03 3.12
N LEU A 154 3.06 14.48 3.19
CA LEU A 154 4.29 15.27 3.03
C LEU A 154 4.47 15.76 1.59
N HIS A 155 4.00 14.97 0.63
CA HIS A 155 4.08 15.28 -0.79
C HIS A 155 2.95 14.60 -1.57
N THR A 156 2.54 15.26 -2.65
CA THR A 156 1.48 14.84 -3.57
C THR A 156 1.88 15.19 -5.00
N ALA A 157 1.38 14.44 -5.98
CA ALA A 157 1.64 14.72 -7.40
C ALA A 157 0.77 15.86 -7.94
N THR A 158 -0.46 16.01 -7.44
CA THR A 158 -1.44 17.01 -7.88
C THR A 158 -1.39 18.29 -7.04
N GLY A 159 -0.87 18.23 -5.81
CA GLY A 159 -0.98 19.32 -4.84
C GLY A 159 -2.40 19.49 -4.26
N SER A 160 -3.33 18.58 -4.57
CA SER A 160 -4.73 18.69 -4.17
C SER A 160 -5.01 18.08 -2.79
N ASP A 161 -6.08 18.59 -2.17
CA ASP A 161 -6.61 18.03 -0.92
C ASP A 161 -7.10 16.59 -1.11
N ASP A 162 -7.70 16.28 -2.27
CA ASP A 162 -8.17 14.94 -2.63
C ASP A 162 -7.06 13.89 -2.57
N GLU A 163 -5.85 14.22 -3.04
CA GLU A 163 -4.72 13.29 -3.05
C GLU A 163 -4.17 13.09 -1.63
N SER A 164 -4.01 14.18 -0.88
CA SER A 164 -3.60 14.08 0.51
C SER A 164 -4.60 13.25 1.32
N TRP A 165 -5.90 13.51 1.17
CA TRP A 165 -6.94 12.78 1.90
C TRP A 165 -6.96 11.29 1.55
N PHE A 166 -6.76 10.95 0.27
CA PHE A 166 -6.67 9.56 -0.17
C PHE A 166 -5.57 8.78 0.57
N PHE A 167 -4.38 9.36 0.74
CA PHE A 167 -3.30 8.74 1.51
C PHE A 167 -3.59 8.74 3.02
N ILE A 168 -4.04 9.88 3.55
CA ILE A 168 -4.24 10.07 5.00
C ILE A 168 -5.34 9.17 5.59
N ILE A 169 -6.40 8.86 4.84
CA ILE A 169 -7.39 7.84 5.26
C ILE A 169 -6.69 6.49 5.48
N SER A 170 -5.80 6.11 4.57
CA SER A 170 -5.03 4.86 4.69
C SER A 170 -4.08 4.89 5.89
N ASN A 171 -3.40 6.02 6.14
CA ASN A 171 -2.56 6.20 7.32
C ASN A 171 -3.35 6.08 8.63
N ALA A 172 -4.51 6.73 8.72
CA ALA A 172 -5.35 6.66 9.92
C ALA A 172 -5.85 5.22 10.20
N MET A 173 -6.11 4.44 9.15
CA MET A 173 -6.46 3.02 9.29
C MET A 173 -5.29 2.20 9.87
N GLU A 174 -4.07 2.42 9.39
CA GLU A 174 -2.86 1.76 9.91
C GLU A 174 -2.65 2.11 11.40
N ALA A 175 -2.74 3.39 11.77
CA ALA A 175 -2.64 3.86 13.15
C ALA A 175 -3.73 3.24 14.06
N ARG A 176 -4.99 3.25 13.60
CA ARG A 176 -6.13 2.67 14.32
C ARG A 176 -5.93 1.18 14.61
N ALA A 177 -5.20 0.49 13.74
CA ALA A 177 -4.99 -0.94 13.84
C ALA A 177 -3.80 -1.37 14.71
N GLY A 178 -2.94 -0.46 15.15
CA GLY A 178 -1.79 -0.77 16.00
C GLY A 178 -2.14 -1.67 17.20
N PRO A 179 -3.11 -1.27 18.05
CA PRO A 179 -3.57 -2.10 19.16
C PRO A 179 -4.20 -3.44 18.76
N LEU A 180 -4.77 -3.54 17.56
CA LEU A 180 -5.33 -4.81 17.06
C LEU A 180 -4.25 -5.83 16.76
N ILE A 181 -3.09 -5.40 16.24
CA ILE A 181 -1.95 -6.28 15.97
C ILE A 181 -1.46 -6.89 17.29
N GLU A 182 -1.21 -6.07 18.31
CA GLU A 182 -0.79 -6.55 19.63
C GLU A 182 -1.82 -7.50 20.26
N THR A 183 -3.11 -7.15 20.17
CA THR A 183 -4.20 -7.94 20.75
C THR A 183 -4.31 -9.31 20.09
N MET A 184 -4.20 -9.38 18.76
CA MET A 184 -4.30 -10.65 18.03
C MET A 184 -3.06 -11.54 18.21
N LEU A 185 -1.87 -10.96 18.35
CA LEU A 185 -0.69 -11.74 18.77
C LEU A 185 -0.85 -12.28 20.20
N GLY A 186 -1.41 -11.48 21.11
CA GLY A 186 -1.76 -11.94 22.46
C GLY A 186 -2.79 -13.08 22.45
N ALA A 187 -3.73 -13.08 21.49
CA ALA A 187 -4.67 -14.20 21.31
C ALA A 187 -3.96 -15.49 20.88
N MET A 188 -2.96 -15.40 19.99
CA MET A 188 -2.15 -16.56 19.59
C MET A 188 -1.34 -17.12 20.77
N GLU A 189 -0.80 -16.26 21.63
CA GLU A 189 -0.14 -16.67 22.88
C GLU A 189 -1.13 -17.33 23.86
N ALA A 190 -2.35 -16.79 23.98
CA ALA A 190 -3.40 -17.34 24.85
C ALA A 190 -3.87 -18.73 24.41
N VAL A 191 -3.86 -19.02 23.10
CA VAL A 191 -4.13 -20.38 22.58
C VAL A 191 -3.15 -21.40 23.16
N GLU A 192 -1.86 -21.08 23.23
CA GLU A 192 -0.82 -21.98 23.79
C GLU A 192 -1.01 -22.24 25.29
N LEU A 193 -1.67 -21.31 25.99
CA LEU A 193 -2.01 -21.43 27.41
C LEU A 193 -3.41 -22.03 27.65
N ASN A 194 -4.12 -22.39 26.57
CA ASN A 194 -5.51 -22.84 26.62
C ASN A 194 -6.46 -21.84 27.33
N ASP A 195 -6.21 -20.53 27.16
CA ASP A 195 -7.03 -19.46 27.73
C ASP A 195 -8.07 -18.97 26.71
N ALA A 196 -9.17 -19.74 26.60
CA ALA A 196 -10.26 -19.41 25.69
C ALA A 196 -10.91 -18.04 25.97
N GLN A 197 -10.90 -17.58 27.23
CA GLN A 197 -11.54 -16.32 27.60
C GLN A 197 -10.76 -15.14 27.00
N THR A 198 -9.43 -15.16 27.07
CA THR A 198 -8.58 -14.15 26.43
C THR A 198 -8.74 -14.16 24.91
N VAL A 199 -8.83 -15.35 24.29
CA VAL A 199 -9.07 -15.47 22.84
C VAL A 199 -10.42 -14.85 22.44
N VAL A 200 -11.49 -15.13 23.19
CA VAL A 200 -12.83 -14.54 22.97
C VAL A 200 -12.78 -13.01 23.05
N HIS A 201 -12.18 -12.47 24.10
CA HIS A 201 -12.05 -11.01 24.26
C HIS A 201 -11.28 -10.38 23.11
N ALA A 202 -10.18 -11.00 22.67
CA ALA A 202 -9.39 -10.52 21.55
C ALA A 202 -10.17 -10.51 20.24
N LEU A 203 -10.98 -11.55 19.98
CA LEU A 203 -11.82 -11.64 18.79
C LEU A 203 -12.94 -10.59 18.76
N HIS A 204 -13.57 -10.29 19.91
CA HIS A 204 -14.54 -9.17 19.99
C HIS A 204 -13.87 -7.80 19.85
N TYR A 205 -12.66 -7.64 20.39
CA TYR A 205 -11.87 -6.42 20.17
C TYR A 205 -11.53 -6.26 18.70
N PHE A 206 -11.12 -7.34 18.03
CA PHE A 206 -10.88 -7.39 16.59
C PHE A 206 -12.13 -6.99 15.79
N GLU A 207 -13.29 -7.59 16.09
CA GLU A 207 -14.56 -7.27 15.45
C GLU A 207 -14.89 -5.77 15.53
N SER A 208 -14.74 -5.20 16.74
CA SER A 208 -14.96 -3.77 16.99
C SER A 208 -13.94 -2.89 16.24
N GLY A 209 -12.68 -3.31 16.21
CA GLY A 209 -11.61 -2.67 15.48
C GLY A 209 -11.86 -2.64 13.97
N MET A 210 -12.30 -3.76 13.38
CA MET A 210 -12.63 -3.84 11.96
C MET A 210 -13.81 -2.94 11.59
N LYS A 211 -14.84 -2.84 12.44
CA LYS A 211 -15.93 -1.87 12.26
C LYS A 211 -15.40 -0.44 12.26
N SER A 212 -14.51 -0.12 13.19
CA SER A 212 -13.91 1.21 13.31
C SER A 212 -13.02 1.56 12.10
N ILE A 213 -12.17 0.64 11.64
CA ILE A 213 -11.37 0.82 10.42
C ILE A 213 -12.27 0.96 9.18
N GLY A 214 -13.36 0.19 9.12
CA GLY A 214 -14.36 0.32 8.07
C GLY A 214 -15.08 1.67 8.06
N GLN A 215 -15.25 2.33 9.21
CA GLN A 215 -15.78 3.70 9.28
C GLN A 215 -14.79 4.71 8.73
N LEU A 216 -13.49 4.57 9.02
CA LEU A 216 -12.46 5.43 8.42
C LEU A 216 -12.45 5.33 6.89
N LEU A 217 -12.56 4.12 6.34
CA LEU A 217 -12.61 3.92 4.89
C LEU A 217 -13.80 4.64 4.22
N GLU A 218 -14.94 4.71 4.90
CA GLU A 218 -16.13 5.39 4.38
C GLU A 218 -15.95 6.89 4.28
N ARG A 219 -15.11 7.50 5.14
CA ARG A 219 -14.80 8.94 5.15
C ARG A 219 -13.99 9.42 3.93
N MET A 220 -13.66 8.53 2.98
CA MET A 220 -12.96 8.89 1.76
C MET A 220 -13.67 10.00 0.96
N ASP A 221 -15.01 10.01 0.95
CA ASP A 221 -15.79 11.04 0.23
C ASP A 221 -15.91 12.38 0.93
N GLU A 222 -15.45 12.51 2.17
CA GLU A 222 -15.47 13.80 2.85
C GLU A 222 -14.63 14.83 2.09
N ARG A 223 -13.50 14.40 1.50
CA ARG A 223 -12.51 15.29 0.89
C ARG A 223 -11.82 14.73 -0.36
N CYS A 224 -12.23 13.57 -0.88
CA CYS A 224 -11.71 13.02 -2.13
C CYS A 224 -12.84 12.77 -3.15
N ASP A 225 -12.90 13.59 -4.19
CA ASP A 225 -13.88 13.45 -5.28
C ASP A 225 -13.56 12.24 -6.19
N PRO A 226 -14.56 11.38 -6.48
CA PRO A 226 -14.35 10.20 -7.33
C PRO A 226 -13.83 10.49 -8.75
N GLN A 227 -14.20 11.61 -9.38
CA GLN A 227 -13.70 11.99 -10.70
C GLN A 227 -12.25 12.48 -10.62
N VAL A 228 -11.92 13.28 -9.61
CA VAL A 228 -10.55 13.74 -9.35
C VAL A 228 -9.65 12.53 -9.08
N PHE A 229 -10.07 11.62 -8.21
CA PHE A 229 -9.33 10.37 -7.98
C PHE A 229 -9.10 9.59 -9.27
N TYR A 230 -10.15 9.32 -10.04
CA TYR A 230 -10.05 8.45 -11.20
C TYR A 230 -9.19 9.05 -12.33
N HIS A 231 -9.34 10.35 -12.61
CA HIS A 231 -8.71 11.00 -13.76
C HIS A 231 -7.38 11.67 -13.45
N GLU A 232 -7.17 12.12 -12.21
CA GLU A 232 -6.01 12.93 -11.84
C GLU A 232 -5.05 12.16 -10.94
N ILE A 233 -5.55 11.49 -9.89
CA ILE A 233 -4.69 10.81 -8.90
C ILE A 233 -4.28 9.40 -9.37
N ARG A 234 -5.25 8.56 -9.75
CA ARG A 234 -5.03 7.15 -10.09
C ARG A 234 -3.94 6.91 -11.16
N PRO A 235 -3.78 7.75 -12.21
CA PRO A 235 -2.66 7.62 -13.14
C PRO A 235 -1.28 7.58 -12.48
N PHE A 236 -1.07 8.33 -11.39
CA PHE A 236 0.20 8.38 -10.66
C PHE A 236 0.46 7.16 -9.79
N LEU A 237 -0.58 6.37 -9.52
CA LEU A 237 -0.48 5.13 -8.77
C LEU A 237 -0.14 3.94 -9.68
N SER A 238 -0.18 4.11 -11.00
CA SER A 238 0.07 3.03 -11.97
C SER A 238 1.54 2.63 -12.02
N GLY A 239 1.78 1.32 -12.07
CA GLY A 239 3.09 0.74 -12.37
C GLY A 239 3.27 0.47 -13.85
N SER A 240 4.37 -0.15 -14.24
CA SER A 240 4.71 -0.43 -15.65
C SER A 240 4.32 -1.84 -16.13
N MET A 241 3.90 -2.72 -15.22
CA MET A 241 3.44 -4.07 -15.56
C MET A 241 2.13 -4.02 -16.34
N ASN A 242 2.08 -4.76 -17.46
CA ASN A 242 0.91 -4.81 -18.35
C ASN A 242 0.48 -3.40 -18.84
N MET A 243 1.43 -2.55 -19.24
CA MET A 243 1.14 -1.18 -19.71
C MET A 243 1.43 -0.97 -21.21
N SER A 244 1.38 -2.04 -22.01
CA SER A 244 1.60 -1.95 -23.46
C SER A 244 0.65 -0.95 -24.15
N ALA A 245 -0.63 -0.92 -23.78
CA ALA A 245 -1.61 0.00 -24.36
C ALA A 245 -1.35 1.49 -23.98
N ALA A 246 -0.68 1.70 -22.83
CA ALA A 246 -0.26 3.03 -22.39
C ALA A 246 1.06 3.48 -23.03
N GLY A 247 1.79 2.58 -23.72
CA GLY A 247 3.06 2.89 -24.36
C GLY A 247 4.29 2.29 -23.67
N LEU A 248 4.12 1.39 -22.69
CA LEU A 248 5.21 0.69 -21.99
C LEU A 248 5.13 -0.84 -22.22
N PRO A 249 5.36 -1.34 -23.45
CA PRO A 249 5.23 -2.76 -23.77
C PRO A 249 6.24 -3.65 -23.04
N ASN A 250 7.43 -3.11 -22.72
CA ASN A 250 8.51 -3.82 -22.03
C ASN A 250 8.68 -3.35 -20.57
N GLY A 251 7.72 -2.59 -20.06
CA GLY A 251 7.89 -1.86 -18.80
C GLY A 251 8.80 -0.65 -18.98
N VAL A 252 9.69 -0.42 -18.01
CA VAL A 252 10.62 0.72 -17.97
C VAL A 252 12.05 0.20 -17.84
N PHE A 253 12.97 0.77 -18.62
CA PHE A 253 14.40 0.53 -18.50
C PHE A 253 14.98 1.40 -17.37
N TYR A 254 15.51 0.76 -16.33
CA TYR A 254 16.21 1.41 -15.23
C TYR A 254 17.67 1.54 -15.67
N ASP A 255 18.04 2.73 -16.13
CA ASP A 255 19.38 3.03 -16.63
C ASP A 255 20.37 3.19 -15.48
N GLU A 256 21.44 2.41 -15.47
CA GLU A 256 22.48 2.49 -14.43
C GLU A 256 23.73 3.25 -14.93
N GLY A 257 23.67 3.82 -16.13
CA GLY A 257 24.79 4.49 -16.78
C GLY A 257 25.74 3.52 -17.49
N ASP A 258 26.65 4.05 -18.32
CA ASP A 258 27.69 3.29 -19.02
C ASP A 258 27.19 2.05 -19.79
N GLY A 259 25.98 2.14 -20.35
CA GLY A 259 25.34 1.03 -21.07
C GLY A 259 24.79 -0.10 -20.19
N LYS A 260 24.78 0.06 -18.86
CA LYS A 260 24.19 -0.87 -17.90
C LYS A 260 22.73 -0.49 -17.59
N GLY A 261 21.97 -1.48 -17.14
CA GLY A 261 20.58 -1.31 -16.75
C GLY A 261 19.73 -2.51 -17.14
N SER A 262 18.45 -2.47 -16.78
CA SER A 262 17.52 -3.57 -17.03
C SER A 262 16.09 -3.08 -17.27
N TRP A 263 15.38 -3.78 -18.16
CA TRP A 263 13.94 -3.61 -18.33
C TRP A 263 13.21 -4.24 -17.15
N ARG A 264 12.30 -3.49 -16.53
CA ARG A 264 11.56 -3.93 -15.35
C ARG A 264 10.08 -3.61 -15.48
N MET A 265 9.26 -4.57 -15.07
CA MET A 265 7.80 -4.47 -15.02
C MET A 265 7.34 -4.62 -13.58
N TYR A 266 6.89 -3.52 -12.99
CA TYR A 266 6.36 -3.51 -11.62
C TYR A 266 4.88 -3.15 -11.62
N ARG A 267 4.12 -3.74 -10.69
CA ARG A 267 2.76 -3.33 -10.41
C ARG A 267 2.75 -1.97 -9.71
N GLY A 268 1.69 -1.21 -9.92
CA GLY A 268 1.50 0.07 -9.25
C GLY A 268 1.12 -0.08 -7.79
N GLY A 269 1.03 1.05 -7.09
CA GLY A 269 0.56 1.12 -5.71
C GLY A 269 -0.87 0.58 -5.60
N SER A 270 -1.11 -0.29 -4.62
CA SER A 270 -2.46 -0.79 -4.31
C SER A 270 -2.58 -1.19 -2.85
N ASN A 271 -3.80 -1.22 -2.32
CA ASN A 271 -4.08 -1.66 -0.94
C ASN A 271 -3.70 -3.12 -0.69
N GLY A 272 -3.46 -3.94 -1.73
CA GLY A 272 -2.91 -5.29 -1.58
C GLY A 272 -1.49 -5.32 -1.03
N GLN A 273 -0.80 -4.17 -1.06
CA GLN A 273 0.55 -3.95 -0.50
C GLN A 273 0.50 -3.43 0.95
N SER A 274 -0.69 -3.21 1.53
CA SER A 274 -0.81 -2.97 2.98
C SER A 274 -0.59 -4.29 3.71
N SER A 275 0.43 -4.31 4.57
CA SER A 275 0.75 -5.46 5.41
C SER A 275 -0.38 -5.74 6.41
N LEU A 276 -1.13 -4.71 6.81
CA LEU A 276 -2.22 -4.83 7.76
C LEU A 276 -3.32 -5.78 7.30
N LEU A 277 -3.76 -5.65 6.05
CA LEU A 277 -4.83 -6.51 5.54
C LEU A 277 -4.40 -7.97 5.49
N GLN A 278 -3.15 -8.23 5.09
CA GLN A 278 -2.59 -9.59 5.08
C GLN A 278 -2.34 -10.13 6.48
N PHE A 279 -2.03 -9.29 7.47
CA PHE A 279 -1.91 -9.72 8.86
C PHE A 279 -3.24 -10.26 9.38
N PHE A 280 -4.35 -9.54 9.13
CA PHE A 280 -5.69 -9.99 9.51
C PHE A 280 -6.06 -11.32 8.87
N ASP A 281 -5.70 -11.52 7.61
CA ASP A 281 -5.90 -12.79 6.92
C ASP A 281 -5.05 -13.91 7.54
N ALA A 282 -3.78 -13.64 7.80
CA ALA A 282 -2.85 -14.63 8.35
C ALA A 282 -3.28 -15.10 9.76
N VAL A 283 -3.60 -14.16 10.65
CA VAL A 283 -3.92 -14.49 12.05
C VAL A 283 -5.26 -15.23 12.21
N LEU A 284 -6.21 -14.98 11.29
CA LEU A 284 -7.49 -15.70 11.24
C LEU A 284 -7.45 -16.92 10.30
N SER A 285 -6.31 -17.21 9.69
CA SER A 285 -6.09 -18.34 8.76
C SER A 285 -7.02 -18.33 7.55
N VAL A 286 -7.22 -17.18 6.92
CA VAL A 286 -7.97 -17.04 5.65
C VAL A 286 -7.16 -17.65 4.51
N ASP A 287 -7.77 -18.58 3.75
CA ASP A 287 -7.13 -19.20 2.57
C ASP A 287 -7.37 -18.38 1.30
N HIS A 288 -6.28 -17.85 0.73
CA HIS A 288 -6.28 -17.08 -0.52
C HIS A 288 -5.80 -17.89 -1.74
N SER A 289 -5.96 -19.21 -1.72
CA SER A 289 -5.54 -20.11 -2.80
C SER A 289 -6.17 -19.80 -4.17
N ARG A 290 -7.38 -19.22 -4.23
CA ARG A 290 -8.05 -18.84 -5.50
C ARG A 290 -7.63 -17.46 -6.01
N SER A 291 -6.82 -16.73 -5.25
CA SER A 291 -6.29 -15.41 -5.60
C SER A 291 -4.99 -15.46 -6.43
N GLY A 292 -4.60 -16.64 -6.93
CA GLY A 292 -3.54 -16.79 -7.94
C GLY A 292 -2.14 -16.37 -7.48
N GLY A 293 -1.86 -16.46 -6.18
CA GLY A 293 -0.57 -16.04 -5.60
C GLY A 293 -0.38 -14.53 -5.47
N PHE A 294 -1.41 -13.72 -5.74
CA PHE A 294 -1.32 -12.25 -5.69
C PHE A 294 -0.83 -11.73 -4.34
N HIS A 295 -1.35 -12.24 -3.23
CA HIS A 295 -0.97 -11.78 -1.89
C HIS A 295 0.52 -12.05 -1.60
N ALA A 296 1.02 -13.24 -1.98
CA ALA A 296 2.44 -13.57 -1.87
C ALA A 296 3.31 -12.68 -2.77
N GLU A 297 2.87 -12.39 -4.00
CA GLU A 297 3.55 -11.42 -4.89
C GLU A 297 3.60 -10.02 -4.26
N MET A 298 2.51 -9.57 -3.63
CA MET A 298 2.44 -8.25 -3.00
C MET A 298 3.39 -8.09 -1.81
N ARG A 299 3.85 -9.17 -1.17
CA ARG A 299 4.86 -9.09 -0.10
C ARG A 299 6.20 -8.54 -0.61
N GLY A 300 6.53 -8.69 -1.89
CA GLY A 300 7.72 -8.04 -2.50
C GLY A 300 7.59 -6.52 -2.66
N TYR A 301 6.38 -5.98 -2.46
CA TYR A 301 6.09 -4.54 -2.49
C TYR A 301 5.91 -3.94 -1.09
N MET A 302 6.06 -4.76 -0.05
CA MET A 302 6.08 -4.35 1.36
C MET A 302 7.54 -4.17 1.81
N PRO A 303 7.81 -3.35 2.84
CA PRO A 303 9.13 -3.33 3.47
C PRO A 303 9.54 -4.74 3.92
N GLY A 304 10.80 -5.13 3.71
CA GLY A 304 11.26 -6.50 4.01
C GLY A 304 10.93 -7.01 5.41
N PRO A 305 11.12 -6.21 6.48
CA PRO A 305 10.69 -6.58 7.82
C PRO A 305 9.19 -6.89 7.92
N HIS A 306 8.32 -6.12 7.25
CA HIS A 306 6.88 -6.36 7.26
C HIS A 306 6.51 -7.63 6.51
N ALA A 307 7.15 -7.91 5.37
CA ALA A 307 6.93 -9.15 4.62
C ALA A 307 7.29 -10.39 5.45
N ARG A 308 8.45 -10.35 6.13
CA ARG A 308 8.88 -11.43 7.03
C ARG A 308 7.91 -11.63 8.20
N PHE A 309 7.41 -10.55 8.79
CA PHE A 309 6.41 -10.64 9.85
C PHE A 309 5.17 -11.43 9.38
N LEU A 310 4.68 -11.17 8.17
CA LEU A 310 3.53 -11.88 7.62
C LEU A 310 3.82 -13.36 7.36
N ASP A 311 5.01 -13.67 6.82
CA ASP A 311 5.45 -15.05 6.62
C ASP A 311 5.49 -15.81 7.96
N ASP A 312 6.07 -15.18 8.99
CA ASP A 312 6.23 -15.80 10.30
C ASP A 312 4.88 -15.95 11.03
N VAL A 313 3.99 -14.94 11.00
CA VAL A 313 2.65 -15.03 11.60
C VAL A 313 1.83 -16.13 10.93
N GLN A 314 1.87 -16.19 9.60
CA GLN A 314 1.16 -17.23 8.85
C GLN A 314 1.66 -18.63 9.20
N ALA A 315 2.95 -18.80 9.49
CA ALA A 315 3.53 -20.09 9.83
C ALA A 315 3.10 -20.61 11.22
N ILE A 316 2.72 -19.72 12.15
CA ILE A 316 2.37 -20.09 13.53
C ILE A 316 0.91 -19.77 13.92
N ALA A 317 0.10 -19.29 12.98
CA ALA A 317 -1.31 -18.99 13.22
C ALA A 317 -2.06 -20.24 13.72
N ASN A 318 -2.69 -20.12 14.89
CA ASN A 318 -3.27 -21.24 15.64
C ASN A 318 -4.74 -21.02 16.08
N ILE A 319 -5.27 -19.79 15.96
CA ILE A 319 -6.61 -19.41 16.48
C ILE A 319 -7.72 -20.24 15.84
N ARG A 320 -7.74 -20.37 14.49
CA ARG A 320 -8.80 -21.11 13.80
C ARG A 320 -8.84 -22.58 14.21
N ASN A 321 -7.67 -23.23 14.27
CA ASN A 321 -7.54 -24.62 14.72
C ASN A 321 -7.99 -24.78 16.18
N TYR A 322 -7.64 -23.80 17.04
CA TYR A 322 -8.09 -23.80 18.44
C TYR A 322 -9.62 -23.78 18.55
N VAL A 323 -10.31 -22.96 17.75
CA VAL A 323 -11.79 -22.92 17.69
C VAL A 323 -12.35 -24.28 17.22
N GLU A 324 -11.78 -24.87 16.17
CA GLU A 324 -12.21 -26.18 15.65
C GLU A 324 -12.04 -27.31 16.68
N CYS A 325 -11.02 -27.23 17.54
CA CYS A 325 -10.77 -28.21 18.60
C CYS A 325 -11.69 -28.06 19.84
N HIS A 326 -12.50 -27.00 19.94
CA HIS A 326 -13.38 -26.73 21.09
C HIS A 326 -14.86 -26.56 20.66
N PRO A 327 -15.48 -27.56 20.01
CA PRO A 327 -16.83 -27.45 19.43
C PRO A 327 -17.94 -27.17 20.47
N GLU A 328 -17.70 -27.48 21.73
CA GLU A 328 -18.59 -27.20 22.87
C GLU A 328 -18.57 -25.73 23.31
N ASN A 329 -17.48 -24.99 23.03
CA ASN A 329 -17.34 -23.60 23.43
C ASN A 329 -18.05 -22.67 22.41
N LYS A 330 -19.34 -22.43 22.65
CA LYS A 330 -20.18 -21.62 21.76
C LYS A 330 -19.78 -20.15 21.70
N ASP A 331 -19.26 -19.60 22.79
CA ASP A 331 -18.81 -18.20 22.83
C ASP A 331 -17.56 -18.01 21.97
N LEU A 332 -16.60 -18.93 22.05
CA LEU A 332 -15.40 -18.95 21.19
C LEU A 332 -15.76 -19.08 19.71
N LEU A 333 -16.66 -19.99 19.37
CA LEU A 333 -17.16 -20.16 18.01
C LEU A 333 -17.86 -18.89 17.48
N SER A 334 -18.73 -18.29 18.30
CA SER A 334 -19.46 -17.07 17.92
C SER A 334 -18.49 -15.91 17.69
N ALA A 335 -17.59 -15.66 18.63
CA ALA A 335 -16.61 -14.58 18.54
C ALA A 335 -15.70 -14.72 17.31
N PHE A 336 -15.25 -15.93 16.98
CA PHE A 336 -14.45 -16.17 15.77
C PHE A 336 -15.25 -15.90 14.49
N ASN A 337 -16.48 -16.42 14.41
CA ASN A 337 -17.32 -16.23 13.23
C ASN A 337 -17.78 -14.77 13.06
N GLU A 338 -17.94 -14.02 14.15
CA GLU A 338 -18.19 -12.58 14.16
C GLU A 338 -16.97 -11.78 13.68
N ALA A 339 -15.76 -12.12 14.13
CA ALA A 339 -14.52 -11.54 13.63
C ALA A 339 -14.36 -11.74 12.11
N ILE A 340 -14.60 -12.96 11.61
CA ILE A 340 -14.61 -13.26 10.16
C ILE A 340 -15.68 -12.44 9.43
N ALA A 341 -16.88 -12.34 9.99
CA ALA A 341 -17.95 -11.55 9.40
C ALA A 341 -17.59 -10.05 9.33
N ALA A 342 -16.93 -9.51 10.36
CA ALA A 342 -16.47 -8.12 10.37
C ALA A 342 -15.39 -7.85 9.31
N LEU A 343 -14.43 -8.77 9.13
CA LEU A 343 -13.44 -8.67 8.06
C LEU A 343 -14.07 -8.77 6.66
N SER A 344 -15.04 -9.68 6.47
CA SER A 344 -15.80 -9.76 5.22
C SER A 344 -16.61 -8.49 4.95
N ALA A 345 -17.25 -7.91 5.96
CA ALA A 345 -18.00 -6.67 5.83
C ALA A 345 -17.11 -5.48 5.48
N PHE A 346 -15.88 -5.42 6.01
CA PHE A 346 -14.88 -4.45 5.58
C PHE A 346 -14.54 -4.60 4.09
N ARG A 347 -14.39 -5.84 3.59
CA ARG A 347 -14.16 -6.12 2.16
C ARG A 347 -15.35 -5.69 1.29
N ASP A 348 -16.58 -5.85 1.76
CA ASP A 348 -17.77 -5.30 1.09
C ASP A 348 -17.74 -3.78 0.99
N LYS A 349 -17.36 -3.07 2.06
CA LYS A 349 -17.15 -1.61 2.03
C LYS A 349 -16.09 -1.21 1.00
N HIS A 350 -14.99 -1.95 0.93
CA HIS A 350 -13.94 -1.71 -0.07
C HIS A 350 -14.44 -1.94 -1.50
N ILE A 351 -15.24 -2.99 -1.76
CA ILE A 351 -15.88 -3.23 -3.07
C ILE A 351 -16.83 -2.06 -3.44
N ALA A 352 -17.59 -1.56 -2.48
CA ALA A 352 -18.47 -0.40 -2.69
C ALA A 352 -17.66 0.86 -3.04
N LEU A 353 -16.58 1.11 -2.31
CA LEU A 353 -15.67 2.23 -2.57
C LEU A 353 -15.06 2.13 -3.98
N VAL A 354 -14.53 0.98 -4.34
CA VAL A 354 -13.97 0.71 -5.68
C VAL A 354 -15.02 0.92 -6.78
N THR A 355 -16.27 0.52 -6.53
CA THR A 355 -17.36 0.77 -7.47
C THR A 355 -17.57 2.27 -7.69
N ARG A 356 -17.57 3.06 -6.61
CA ARG A 356 -17.77 4.51 -6.66
C ARG A 356 -16.58 5.28 -7.25
N TYR A 357 -15.35 4.88 -6.95
CA TYR A 357 -14.14 5.62 -7.34
C TYR A 357 -13.50 5.13 -8.64
N ILE A 358 -13.86 3.95 -9.13
CA ILE A 358 -13.26 3.39 -10.36
C ILE A 358 -14.33 3.04 -11.39
N ILE A 359 -15.32 2.23 -11.03
CA ILE A 359 -16.28 1.71 -12.01
C ILE A 359 -17.17 2.82 -12.55
N ILE A 360 -17.80 3.60 -11.66
CA ILE A 360 -18.69 4.67 -12.06
C ILE A 360 -17.92 5.74 -12.87
N PRO A 361 -16.79 6.30 -12.37
CA PRO A 361 -15.99 7.25 -13.13
C PRO A 361 -15.49 6.73 -14.47
N SER A 362 -15.08 5.46 -14.58
CA SER A 362 -14.62 4.90 -15.87
C SER A 362 -15.68 4.92 -16.99
N ARG A 363 -16.95 4.98 -16.62
CA ARG A 363 -18.09 5.05 -17.55
C ARG A 363 -18.55 6.49 -17.78
N MET A 364 -18.06 7.43 -16.99
CA MET A 364 -18.27 8.86 -17.15
C MET A 364 -17.18 9.42 -18.07
N GLY A 365 -17.51 10.44 -18.87
CA GLY A 365 -16.53 11.08 -19.74
C GLY A 365 -15.54 11.92 -18.93
N LYS A 366 -14.30 12.03 -19.42
CA LYS A 366 -13.27 12.88 -18.80
C LYS A 366 -13.78 14.34 -18.71
N PRO A 367 -13.66 15.03 -17.56
CA PRO A 367 -13.98 16.44 -17.45
C PRO A 367 -13.23 17.28 -18.50
N THR A 368 -13.91 18.27 -19.08
CA THR A 368 -13.41 19.09 -20.21
C THR A 368 -12.21 19.98 -19.87
N THR A 369 -11.86 20.11 -18.58
CA THR A 369 -10.77 20.95 -18.07
C THR A 369 -9.41 20.25 -17.97
N ALA A 370 -9.32 18.95 -18.26
CA ALA A 370 -8.08 18.20 -18.04
C ALA A 370 -6.99 18.51 -19.08
N ILE A 371 -5.74 18.68 -18.62
CA ILE A 371 -4.54 18.83 -19.45
C ILE A 371 -4.50 17.69 -20.49
N LYS A 372 -4.16 18.03 -21.75
CA LYS A 372 -4.00 17.06 -22.86
C LYS A 372 -2.77 16.17 -22.63
N ARG A 373 -2.93 15.14 -21.80
CA ARG A 373 -2.02 13.99 -21.68
C ARG A 373 -2.68 12.73 -22.21
N ARG A 374 -1.87 11.74 -22.60
CA ARG A 374 -2.37 10.39 -22.89
C ARG A 374 -3.17 9.89 -21.70
N ASP A 375 -4.38 9.38 -21.95
CA ASP A 375 -5.31 8.98 -20.91
C ASP A 375 -4.87 7.64 -20.26
N ILE A 376 -3.93 7.75 -19.31
CA ILE A 376 -3.37 6.63 -18.56
C ILE A 376 -4.44 5.96 -17.70
N ALA A 377 -5.39 6.73 -17.16
CA ALA A 377 -6.50 6.18 -16.36
C ALA A 377 -7.33 5.20 -17.21
N SER A 378 -7.71 5.60 -18.42
CA SER A 378 -8.41 4.72 -19.36
C SER A 378 -7.53 3.59 -19.87
N ALA A 379 -6.24 3.82 -20.10
CA ALA A 379 -5.32 2.76 -20.56
C ALA A 379 -5.13 1.67 -19.49
N SER A 380 -4.98 2.07 -18.22
CA SER A 380 -4.91 1.17 -17.06
C SER A 380 -6.22 0.38 -16.88
N THR A 381 -7.35 0.95 -17.31
CA THR A 381 -8.69 0.34 -17.19
C THR A 381 -9.07 -0.55 -18.37
N LYS A 382 -8.60 -0.27 -19.60
CA LYS A 382 -9.06 -0.90 -20.85
C LYS A 382 -8.41 -2.26 -21.18
N MET A 383 -7.77 -2.92 -20.23
CA MET A 383 -6.96 -4.11 -20.51
C MET A 383 -7.57 -5.43 -20.02
N ALA A 384 -8.55 -5.94 -20.78
CA ALA A 384 -8.98 -7.35 -20.77
C ALA A 384 -9.75 -7.77 -22.05
N ALA A 385 -9.58 -7.09 -23.19
CA ALA A 385 -10.44 -7.34 -24.36
C ALA A 385 -9.65 -7.81 -25.60
N GLU A 386 -9.51 -9.13 -25.74
CA GLU A 386 -9.56 -9.75 -27.08
C GLU A 386 -11.00 -10.08 -27.51
N LYS A 387 -12.03 -9.81 -26.67
CA LYS A 387 -13.45 -9.99 -27.06
C LYS A 387 -14.38 -8.89 -26.51
N PRO A 388 -15.46 -8.49 -27.23
CA PRO A 388 -16.15 -7.22 -27.01
C PRO A 388 -17.30 -7.24 -25.98
N LYS A 389 -17.44 -8.27 -25.12
CA LYS A 389 -18.68 -8.46 -24.33
C LYS A 389 -18.58 -8.27 -22.81
N THR A 390 -17.40 -8.10 -22.24
CA THR A 390 -17.22 -7.71 -20.84
C THR A 390 -15.97 -6.84 -20.72
N GLN A 391 -16.13 -5.51 -20.65
CA GLN A 391 -15.04 -4.60 -20.30
C GLN A 391 -14.68 -4.81 -18.83
N GLU A 392 -13.79 -5.77 -18.54
CA GLU A 392 -13.28 -5.98 -17.19
C GLU A 392 -12.21 -4.92 -16.89
N LEU A 393 -12.45 -4.12 -15.85
CA LEU A 393 -11.54 -3.07 -15.41
C LEU A 393 -10.40 -3.65 -14.59
N VAL A 394 -9.20 -3.09 -14.75
CA VAL A 394 -7.98 -3.52 -14.06
C VAL A 394 -7.56 -2.47 -13.02
N GLY A 395 -7.15 -2.94 -11.84
CA GLY A 395 -6.59 -2.08 -10.78
C GLY A 395 -5.17 -1.62 -11.09
N THR A 396 -4.67 -0.64 -10.36
CA THR A 396 -3.26 -0.19 -10.43
C THR A 396 -2.29 -1.31 -10.06
N GLY A 397 -2.71 -2.22 -9.18
CA GLY A 397 -2.04 -3.48 -8.87
C GLY A 397 -2.13 -4.54 -9.97
N GLY A 398 -2.83 -4.30 -11.08
CA GLY A 398 -2.86 -5.21 -12.24
C GLY A 398 -3.81 -6.41 -12.14
N THR A 399 -4.77 -6.42 -11.21
CA THR A 399 -5.79 -7.47 -11.08
C THR A 399 -7.12 -7.05 -11.71
N LYS A 400 -7.91 -8.05 -12.15
CA LYS A 400 -9.31 -7.84 -12.56
C LYS A 400 -10.12 -7.43 -11.34
N LEU A 401 -10.50 -6.16 -11.29
CA LEU A 401 -10.83 -5.46 -10.05
C LEU A 401 -11.94 -6.15 -9.24
N ILE A 402 -13.14 -6.30 -9.82
CA ILE A 402 -14.30 -6.85 -9.11
C ILE A 402 -14.22 -8.37 -8.91
N PRO A 403 -13.84 -9.19 -9.91
CA PRO A 403 -13.67 -10.62 -9.69
C PRO A 403 -12.67 -10.94 -8.58
N PHE A 404 -11.53 -10.24 -8.55
CA PHE A 404 -10.51 -10.42 -7.52
C PHE A 404 -11.04 -10.06 -6.12
N LEU A 405 -11.62 -8.86 -5.97
CA LEU A 405 -12.13 -8.40 -4.67
C LEU A 405 -13.28 -9.28 -4.15
N ARG A 406 -14.17 -9.73 -5.02
CA ARG A 406 -15.23 -10.69 -4.63
C ARG A 406 -14.65 -12.01 -4.20
N THR A 407 -13.70 -12.57 -4.94
CA THR A 407 -13.04 -13.83 -4.59
C THR A 407 -12.39 -13.73 -3.21
N SER A 408 -11.63 -12.66 -2.97
CA SER A 408 -10.99 -12.39 -1.67
C SER A 408 -12.02 -12.30 -0.54
N ARG A 409 -13.13 -11.56 -0.71
CA ARG A 409 -14.22 -11.52 0.28
C ARG A 409 -14.86 -12.89 0.52
N ASP A 410 -15.14 -13.64 -0.54
CA ASP A 410 -15.79 -14.94 -0.46
C ASP A 410 -14.87 -15.94 0.27
N GLU A 411 -13.56 -15.91 0.00
CA GLU A 411 -12.53 -16.67 0.73
C GLU A 411 -12.54 -16.36 2.25
N THR A 412 -12.68 -15.08 2.63
CA THR A 412 -12.87 -14.71 4.06
C THR A 412 -14.14 -15.31 4.63
N SER A 413 -15.28 -15.15 3.94
CA SER A 413 -16.56 -15.64 4.42
C SER A 413 -16.57 -17.17 4.60
N GLU A 414 -15.89 -17.89 3.73
CA GLU A 414 -15.73 -19.35 3.77
C GLU A 414 -14.82 -19.83 4.92
N THR A 415 -14.06 -18.93 5.56
CA THR A 415 -13.16 -19.27 6.68
C THR A 415 -13.91 -19.59 7.98
N LYS A 416 -15.20 -19.23 8.07
CA LYS A 416 -16.07 -19.51 9.22
C LYS A 416 -16.03 -20.98 9.61
N VAL A 417 -16.03 -21.23 10.91
CA VAL A 417 -16.13 -22.59 11.45
C VAL A 417 -17.60 -22.96 11.58
N VAL A 418 -17.96 -24.13 11.05
CA VAL A 418 -19.31 -24.70 11.11
C VAL A 418 -19.20 -26.09 11.72
N HIS A 419 -20.09 -26.41 12.67
CA HIS A 419 -20.21 -27.73 13.30
C HIS A 419 -21.51 -28.41 12.91
#